data_AF-A0AAV5ARD1-F1
#
_entry.id   AF-A0AAV5ARD1-F1
#
_cell.length_a   1.000
_cell.length_b   1.000
_cell.length_c   1.000
_cell.angle_alpha   90.00
_cell.angle_beta   90.00
_cell.angle_gamma   90.00
#
_symmetry.space_group_name_H-M   'P 1'
#
loop_
_entity.id
_entity.type
_entity.pdbx_description
1 polymer ?
#
loop_
_entity_poly.entity_id
_entity_poly.type
_entity_poly.pdbx_seq_one_letter_code
_entity_poly.pdbx_strand_id
1 'polypeptide(L)'
;MKKYAKIKTISLRRLNNAQYTQFLSEVEKLIAKATPEKLFIESELFDALKQNIQQLTQLAYENRTNSQTQVLVKLDKQRDELVGYLLDVIRVERKSHNAQRKVAATALYQATKNYKGIAQLPYREESLAIKALLADFAKADNVAHLATLGLSDSVSLLSQVNTDFETQMGDRMQGQATTSVSNAKDIRKQTDEQFDGIALRAQSQNVVAPSSESETFVTHLNKLIDDTLLASKSTTSTSKLQEQTGA
;
A
#
# COMPACT_ATOMS: atom_id res chain seq x y z
N MET A 1 -24.56 -48.05 4.84
CA MET A 1 -23.84 -47.03 5.63
C MET A 1 -24.01 -45.68 4.97
N LYS A 2 -24.42 -44.63 5.69
CA LYS A 2 -24.41 -43.25 5.17
C LYS A 2 -22.96 -42.88 4.86
N LYS A 3 -22.68 -42.39 3.63
CA LYS A 3 -21.37 -41.87 3.26
C LYS A 3 -21.33 -40.39 3.62
N TYR A 4 -20.46 -40.01 4.53
CA TYR A 4 -20.24 -38.61 4.90
C TYR A 4 -19.14 -38.01 4.04
N ALA A 5 -19.36 -36.81 3.52
CA ALA A 5 -18.29 -36.05 2.88
C ALA A 5 -17.26 -35.62 3.93
N LYS A 6 -15.98 -35.86 3.64
CA LYS A 6 -14.85 -35.39 4.47
C LYS A 6 -14.36 -34.05 3.94
N ILE A 7 -14.13 -33.08 4.81
CA ILE A 7 -13.45 -31.83 4.47
C ILE A 7 -12.04 -32.16 3.97
N LYS A 8 -11.70 -31.65 2.78
CA LYS A 8 -10.41 -31.82 2.12
C LYS A 8 -9.34 -31.03 2.86
N THR A 9 -8.10 -31.49 2.76
CA THR A 9 -6.95 -30.77 3.33
C THR A 9 -6.41 -29.77 2.31
N ILE A 10 -6.10 -28.55 2.77
CA ILE A 10 -5.45 -27.51 1.99
C ILE A 10 -4.17 -27.05 2.70
N SER A 11 -3.09 -26.87 1.95
CA SER A 11 -1.85 -26.31 2.50
C SER A 11 -1.89 -24.77 2.46
N LEU A 12 -2.46 -24.15 3.49
CA LEU A 12 -2.60 -22.69 3.58
C LEU A 12 -1.25 -21.94 3.54
N ARG A 13 -0.16 -22.59 3.96
CA ARG A 13 1.21 -22.02 3.91
C ARG A 13 1.68 -21.59 2.52
N ARG A 14 1.13 -22.20 1.46
CA ARG A 14 1.53 -21.91 0.07
C ARG A 14 0.78 -20.71 -0.52
N LEU A 15 -0.25 -20.22 0.14
CA LEU A 15 -1.00 -19.05 -0.29
C LEU A 15 -0.23 -17.78 0.09
N ASN A 16 -0.11 -16.85 -0.86
CA ASN A 16 0.35 -15.49 -0.52
C ASN A 16 -0.67 -14.78 0.38
N ASN A 17 -0.31 -13.67 1.01
CA ASN A 17 -1.20 -13.01 1.98
C ASN A 17 -2.57 -12.64 1.38
N ALA A 18 -2.62 -12.15 0.13
CA ALA A 18 -3.89 -11.81 -0.51
C ALA A 18 -4.78 -13.03 -0.78
N GLN A 19 -4.21 -14.11 -1.32
CA GLN A 19 -4.91 -15.37 -1.56
C GLN A 19 -5.38 -16.01 -0.25
N TYR A 20 -4.54 -15.98 0.78
CA TYR A 20 -4.84 -16.49 2.10
C TYR A 20 -6.01 -15.74 2.74
N THR A 21 -5.95 -14.41 2.76
CA THR A 21 -7.03 -13.59 3.32
C THR A 21 -8.34 -13.78 2.55
N GLN A 22 -8.30 -13.80 1.22
CA GLN A 22 -9.50 -14.02 0.40
C GLN A 22 -10.14 -15.38 0.68
N PHE A 23 -9.34 -16.44 0.77
CA PHE A 23 -9.83 -17.77 1.12
C PHE A 23 -10.58 -17.75 2.46
N LEU A 24 -9.98 -17.14 3.49
CA LEU A 24 -10.60 -17.07 4.81
C LEU A 24 -11.84 -16.18 4.85
N SER A 25 -11.88 -15.08 4.10
CA SER A 25 -13.10 -14.27 3.96
C SER A 25 -14.25 -15.06 3.32
N GLU A 26 -13.97 -15.96 2.39
CA GLU A 26 -15.00 -16.86 1.85
C GLU A 26 -15.42 -17.92 2.87
N VAL A 27 -14.49 -18.46 3.66
CA VAL A 27 -14.80 -19.37 4.78
C VAL A 27 -15.71 -18.68 5.81
N GLU A 28 -15.40 -17.44 6.18
CA GLU A 28 -16.22 -16.62 7.09
C GLU A 28 -17.66 -16.50 6.59
N LYS A 29 -17.86 -16.17 5.31
CA LYS A 29 -19.19 -16.10 4.68
C LYS A 29 -19.94 -17.44 4.74
N LEU A 30 -19.23 -18.55 4.52
CA LEU A 30 -19.82 -19.89 4.60
C LEU A 30 -20.28 -20.22 6.03
N ILE A 31 -19.48 -19.87 7.05
CA ILE A 31 -19.84 -20.04 8.46
C ILE A 31 -21.04 -19.16 8.81
N ALA A 32 -21.03 -17.88 8.41
CA ALA A 32 -22.12 -16.95 8.66
C ALA A 32 -23.44 -17.43 8.03
N LYS A 33 -23.39 -17.97 6.81
CA LYS A 33 -24.56 -18.53 6.11
C LYS A 33 -25.12 -19.78 6.79
N ALA A 34 -24.25 -20.65 7.29
CA ALA A 34 -24.68 -21.84 8.03
C ALA A 34 -25.11 -21.50 9.46
N THR A 35 -24.72 -20.33 9.98
CA THR A 35 -24.72 -19.90 11.38
C THR A 35 -23.73 -20.69 12.25
N PRO A 36 -22.90 -20.03 13.09
CA PRO A 36 -21.90 -20.72 13.91
C PRO A 36 -22.49 -21.84 14.80
N GLU A 37 -23.66 -21.60 15.39
CA GLU A 37 -24.33 -22.54 16.28
C GLU A 37 -24.66 -23.88 15.60
N LYS A 38 -25.14 -23.84 14.35
CA LYS A 38 -25.48 -25.05 13.58
C LYS A 38 -24.26 -25.87 13.18
N LEU A 39 -23.08 -25.25 13.19
CA LEU A 39 -21.79 -25.90 12.96
C LEU A 39 -21.07 -26.26 14.26
N PHE A 40 -21.70 -26.01 15.42
CA PHE A 40 -21.11 -26.22 16.73
C PHE A 40 -19.81 -25.41 16.95
N ILE A 41 -19.79 -24.19 16.40
CA ILE A 41 -18.69 -23.23 16.51
C ILE A 41 -19.05 -22.22 17.60
N GLU A 42 -18.14 -22.03 18.55
CA GLU A 42 -18.26 -21.02 19.59
C GLU A 42 -18.20 -19.61 18.98
N SER A 43 -19.08 -18.71 19.42
CA SER A 43 -19.13 -17.33 18.91
C SER A 43 -17.80 -16.61 19.06
N GLU A 44 -17.12 -16.81 20.20
CA GLU A 44 -15.80 -16.24 20.49
C GLU A 44 -14.74 -16.67 19.47
N LEU A 45 -14.76 -17.94 19.05
CA LEU A 45 -13.85 -18.47 18.03
C LEU A 45 -14.13 -17.84 16.66
N PHE A 46 -15.42 -17.67 16.31
CA PHE A 46 -15.81 -17.04 15.06
C PHE A 46 -15.48 -15.54 15.04
N ASP A 47 -15.67 -14.84 16.16
CA ASP A 47 -15.31 -13.43 16.31
C ASP A 47 -13.80 -13.21 16.22
N ALA A 48 -13.01 -14.08 16.86
CA ALA A 48 -11.55 -14.02 16.76
C ALA A 48 -11.06 -14.28 15.34
N LEU A 49 -11.69 -15.22 14.59
CA LEU A 49 -11.39 -15.44 13.18
C LEU A 49 -11.66 -14.17 12.34
N LYS A 50 -12.82 -13.53 12.52
CA LYS A 50 -13.18 -12.29 11.80
C LYS A 50 -12.18 -11.16 12.07
N GLN A 51 -11.78 -10.98 13.32
CA GLN A 51 -10.78 -9.98 13.69
C GLN A 51 -9.45 -10.22 12.97
N ASN A 52 -8.98 -11.46 12.94
CA ASN A 52 -7.76 -11.82 12.24
C ASN A 52 -7.86 -11.61 10.72
N ILE A 53 -8.99 -11.98 10.10
CA ILE A 53 -9.26 -11.71 8.67
C ILE A 53 -9.21 -10.21 8.37
N GLN A 54 -9.81 -9.39 9.23
CA GLN A 54 -9.80 -7.93 9.09
C GLN A 54 -8.36 -7.37 9.17
N GLN A 55 -7.58 -7.80 10.16
CA GLN A 55 -6.17 -7.40 10.28
C GLN A 55 -5.34 -7.84 9.07
N LEU A 56 -5.53 -9.06 8.59
CA LEU A 56 -4.84 -9.57 7.39
C LEU A 56 -5.28 -8.86 6.11
N THR A 57 -6.53 -8.41 6.02
CA THR A 57 -7.03 -7.59 4.90
C THR A 57 -6.34 -6.24 4.88
N GLN A 58 -6.22 -5.60 6.05
CA GLN A 58 -5.51 -4.34 6.20
C GLN A 58 -4.03 -4.50 5.84
N LEU A 59 -3.35 -5.54 6.36
CA LEU A 59 -1.95 -5.84 6.03
C LEU A 59 -1.75 -6.16 4.54
N ALA A 60 -2.70 -6.83 3.89
CA ALA A 60 -2.63 -7.10 2.45
C ALA A 60 -2.77 -5.81 1.63
N TYR A 61 -3.62 -4.88 2.06
CA TYR A 61 -3.72 -3.53 1.48
C TYR A 61 -2.44 -2.73 1.71
N GLU A 62 -1.83 -2.82 2.89
CA GLU A 62 -0.57 -2.14 3.22
C GLU A 62 0.63 -2.68 2.42
N ASN A 63 0.64 -3.96 2.05
CA ASN A 63 1.65 -4.47 1.14
C ASN A 63 1.54 -3.88 -0.27
N ARG A 64 0.33 -3.48 -0.71
CA ARG A 64 0.15 -2.64 -1.92
C ARG A 64 0.72 -1.24 -1.71
N THR A 65 0.77 -0.74 -0.48
CA THR A 65 1.36 0.56 -0.08
C THR A 65 2.88 0.64 -0.26
N ASN A 66 3.57 -0.46 -0.57
CA ASN A 66 4.92 -0.37 -1.19
C ASN A 66 4.93 0.49 -2.47
N SER A 67 3.78 0.64 -3.14
CA SER A 67 3.58 1.64 -4.20
C SER A 67 3.62 3.09 -3.71
N GLN A 68 3.12 3.42 -2.50
CA GLN A 68 3.25 4.77 -1.92
C GLN A 68 4.72 5.12 -1.66
N THR A 69 5.57 4.15 -1.31
CA THR A 69 7.02 4.39 -1.21
C THR A 69 7.61 4.76 -2.58
N GLN A 70 7.18 4.11 -3.66
CA GLN A 70 7.60 4.49 -5.01
C GLN A 70 7.06 5.86 -5.44
N VAL A 71 5.83 6.22 -5.03
CA VAL A 71 5.25 7.55 -5.28
C VAL A 71 6.05 8.62 -4.55
N LEU A 72 6.35 8.41 -3.25
CA LEU A 72 7.18 9.34 -2.47
C LEU A 72 8.56 9.53 -3.09
N VAL A 73 9.24 8.44 -3.50
CA VAL A 73 10.56 8.52 -4.17
C VAL A 73 10.47 9.29 -5.50
N LYS A 74 9.38 9.13 -6.26
CA LYS A 74 9.19 9.87 -7.52
C LYS A 74 8.94 11.35 -7.27
N LEU A 75 8.07 11.68 -6.32
CA LEU A 75 7.77 13.06 -5.95
C LEU A 75 9.02 13.75 -5.39
N ASP A 76 9.77 13.06 -4.53
CA ASP A 76 11.05 13.52 -3.98
C ASP A 76 12.05 13.88 -5.09
N LYS A 77 12.29 12.94 -6.01
CA LYS A 77 13.14 13.17 -7.17
C LYS A 77 12.69 14.37 -8.01
N GLN A 78 11.38 14.55 -8.19
CA GLN A 78 10.85 15.71 -8.92
C GLN A 78 11.10 17.02 -8.17
N ARG A 79 10.99 17.04 -6.83
CA ARG A 79 11.34 18.22 -6.02
C ARG A 79 12.81 18.57 -6.18
N ASP A 80 13.69 17.58 -6.07
CA ASP A 80 15.13 17.76 -6.24
C ASP A 80 15.49 18.34 -7.61
N GLU A 81 14.91 17.77 -8.68
CA GLU A 81 15.12 18.23 -10.05
C GLU A 81 14.63 19.66 -10.25
N LEU A 82 13.44 20.01 -9.72
CA LEU A 82 12.87 21.35 -9.84
C LEU A 82 13.66 22.40 -9.05
N VAL A 83 14.03 22.09 -7.81
CA VAL A 83 14.86 22.98 -6.97
C VAL A 83 16.22 23.19 -7.63
N GLY A 84 16.87 22.10 -8.09
CA GLY A 84 18.14 22.16 -8.80
C GLY A 84 18.06 23.05 -10.04
N TYR A 85 17.07 22.79 -10.90
CA TYR A 85 16.82 23.58 -12.11
C TYR A 85 16.64 25.08 -11.81
N LEU A 86 15.77 25.43 -10.86
CA LEU A 86 15.49 26.82 -10.50
C LEU A 86 16.75 27.54 -10.02
N LEU A 87 17.49 26.94 -9.10
CA LEU A 87 18.71 27.54 -8.53
C LEU A 87 19.83 27.66 -9.57
N ASP A 88 19.96 26.66 -10.45
CA ASP A 88 20.98 26.67 -11.51
C ASP A 88 20.67 27.71 -12.59
N VAL A 89 19.42 27.84 -13.04
CA VAL A 89 19.03 28.89 -14.00
C VAL A 89 19.30 30.27 -13.42
N ILE A 90 18.89 30.53 -12.17
CA ILE A 90 19.19 31.79 -11.47
C ILE A 90 20.69 32.05 -11.42
N ARG A 91 21.50 31.01 -11.15
CA ARG A 91 22.96 31.14 -11.08
C ARG A 91 23.60 31.46 -12.43
N VAL A 92 23.15 30.81 -13.50
CA VAL A 92 23.68 30.96 -14.86
C VAL A 92 23.29 32.32 -15.44
N GLU A 93 22.02 32.74 -15.30
CA GLU A 93 21.49 33.99 -15.87
C GLU A 93 22.13 35.26 -15.27
N ARG A 94 22.83 35.16 -14.15
CA ARG A 94 23.70 36.25 -13.65
C ARG A 94 24.83 36.62 -14.61
N LYS A 95 25.18 35.72 -15.53
CA LYS A 95 26.18 35.94 -16.58
C LYS A 95 25.54 36.23 -17.93
N SER A 96 24.22 36.41 -17.99
CA SER A 96 23.48 36.68 -19.22
C SER A 96 23.97 37.97 -19.90
N HIS A 97 24.06 37.95 -21.23
CA HIS A 97 24.33 39.14 -22.03
C HIS A 97 23.09 40.04 -22.13
N ASN A 98 21.91 39.52 -21.80
CA ASN A 98 20.69 40.32 -21.66
C ASN A 98 20.69 41.03 -20.30
N ALA A 99 20.72 42.37 -20.32
CA ALA A 99 20.81 43.19 -19.11
C ALA A 99 19.63 42.99 -18.14
N GLN A 100 18.40 42.85 -18.66
CA GLN A 100 17.20 42.65 -17.83
C GLN A 100 17.25 41.30 -17.12
N ARG A 101 17.60 40.23 -17.85
CA ARG A 101 17.77 38.88 -17.27
C ARG A 101 18.90 38.85 -16.24
N LYS A 102 20.02 39.52 -16.52
CA LYS A 102 21.15 39.61 -15.59
C LYS A 102 20.79 40.29 -14.27
N VAL A 103 20.04 41.40 -14.32
CA VAL A 103 19.58 42.12 -13.12
C VAL A 103 18.61 41.25 -12.32
N ALA A 104 17.61 40.66 -13.00
CA ALA A 104 16.64 39.77 -12.37
C ALA A 104 17.30 38.57 -11.67
N ALA A 105 18.22 37.89 -12.35
CA ALA A 105 18.96 36.76 -11.82
C ALA A 105 19.87 37.14 -10.64
N THR A 106 20.48 38.34 -10.67
CA THR A 106 21.33 38.81 -9.57
C THR A 106 20.51 39.11 -8.31
N ALA A 107 19.32 39.71 -8.46
CA ALA A 107 18.40 39.94 -7.36
C ALA A 107 17.89 38.61 -6.76
N LEU A 108 17.39 37.70 -7.61
CA LEU A 108 16.93 36.38 -7.19
C LEU A 108 18.03 35.58 -6.49
N TYR A 109 19.26 35.62 -6.99
CA TYR A 109 20.38 34.91 -6.35
C TYR A 109 20.66 35.41 -4.92
N GLN A 110 20.52 36.72 -4.66
CA GLN A 110 20.69 37.23 -3.29
C GLN A 110 19.60 36.72 -2.35
N ALA A 111 18.36 36.59 -2.86
CA ALA A 111 17.26 36.02 -2.12
C ALA A 111 17.44 34.51 -1.89
N THR A 112 18.05 33.78 -2.85
CA THR A 112 18.08 32.31 -2.81
C THR A 112 19.41 31.66 -2.42
N LYS A 113 20.49 32.41 -2.22
CA LYS A 113 21.84 31.87 -1.95
C LYS A 113 21.93 30.91 -0.75
N ASN A 114 21.05 31.05 0.24
CA ASN A 114 21.05 30.22 1.44
C ASN A 114 20.35 28.86 1.24
N TYR A 115 19.66 28.66 0.11
CA TYR A 115 18.93 27.44 -0.22
C TYR A 115 19.78 26.43 -1.00
N LYS A 116 21.10 26.61 -1.01
CA LYS A 116 22.01 25.67 -1.66
C LYS A 116 21.99 24.33 -0.90
N GLY A 117 21.70 23.25 -1.62
CA GLY A 117 21.75 21.89 -1.07
C GLY A 117 20.46 21.44 -0.38
N ILE A 118 19.33 22.14 -0.58
CA ILE A 118 18.02 21.69 -0.06
C ILE A 118 17.73 20.24 -0.46
N ALA A 119 18.01 19.86 -1.70
CA ALA A 119 17.81 18.50 -2.24
C ALA A 119 18.60 17.38 -1.52
N GLN A 120 19.47 17.73 -0.57
CA GLN A 120 20.23 16.77 0.24
C GLN A 120 19.70 16.67 1.68
N LEU A 121 18.70 17.48 2.03
CA LEU A 121 18.10 17.49 3.35
C LEU A 121 17.18 16.28 3.53
N PRO A 122 16.96 15.83 4.78
CA PRO A 122 15.91 14.87 5.07
C PRO A 122 14.53 15.39 4.64
N TYR A 123 13.65 14.52 4.16
CA TYR A 123 12.34 14.86 3.58
C TYR A 123 11.54 15.97 4.30
N ARG A 124 11.48 15.95 5.63
CA ARG A 124 10.75 16.97 6.41
C ARG A 124 11.46 18.33 6.40
N GLU A 125 12.78 18.33 6.53
CA GLU A 125 13.59 19.55 6.49
C GLU A 125 13.60 20.14 5.07
N GLU A 126 13.67 19.28 4.05
CA GLU A 126 13.54 19.66 2.65
C GLU A 126 12.17 20.31 2.37
N SER A 127 11.06 19.69 2.79
CA SER A 127 9.72 20.27 2.62
C SER A 127 9.59 21.66 3.26
N LEU A 128 10.17 21.85 4.45
CA LEU A 128 10.19 23.15 5.13
C LEU A 128 11.05 24.17 4.38
N ALA A 129 12.22 23.76 3.89
CA ALA A 129 13.10 24.62 3.13
C ALA A 129 12.51 25.00 1.77
N ILE A 130 11.83 24.08 1.07
CA ILE A 130 11.09 24.36 -0.17
C ILE A 130 9.96 25.37 0.09
N LYS A 131 9.20 25.22 1.18
CA LYS A 131 8.18 26.21 1.57
C LYS A 131 8.77 27.60 1.80
N ALA A 132 9.90 27.69 2.49
CA ALA A 132 10.60 28.94 2.71
C ALA A 132 11.09 29.56 1.38
N LEU A 133 11.67 28.75 0.49
CA LEU A 133 12.08 29.16 -0.85
C LEU A 133 10.89 29.70 -1.67
N LEU A 134 9.76 28.99 -1.68
CA LEU A 134 8.53 29.41 -2.36
C LEU A 134 7.98 30.73 -1.79
N ALA A 135 8.04 30.92 -0.47
CA ALA A 135 7.64 32.16 0.18
C ALA A 135 8.55 33.34 -0.22
N ASP A 136 9.86 33.10 -0.35
CA ASP A 136 10.79 34.11 -0.87
C ASP A 136 10.52 34.44 -2.34
N PHE A 137 10.19 33.45 -3.17
CA PHE A 137 9.77 33.66 -4.56
C PHE A 137 8.47 34.45 -4.70
N ALA A 138 7.54 34.29 -3.76
CA ALA A 138 6.26 34.99 -3.75
C ALA A 138 6.35 36.49 -3.37
N LYS A 139 7.51 36.98 -2.91
CA LYS A 139 7.72 38.42 -2.65
C LYS A 139 7.56 39.22 -3.94
N ALA A 140 6.86 40.35 -3.87
CA ALA A 140 6.45 41.14 -5.05
C ALA A 140 7.61 41.43 -6.03
N ASP A 141 8.78 41.82 -5.50
CA ASP A 141 9.97 42.09 -6.31
C ASP A 141 10.50 40.84 -7.03
N ASN A 142 10.44 39.69 -6.36
CA ASN A 142 10.95 38.42 -6.90
C ASN A 142 10.01 37.82 -7.97
N VAL A 143 8.70 38.03 -7.86
CA VAL A 143 7.72 37.57 -8.87
C VAL A 143 8.03 38.18 -10.24
N ALA A 144 8.31 39.49 -10.30
CA ALA A 144 8.66 40.17 -11.54
C ALA A 144 9.98 39.63 -12.14
N HIS A 145 10.96 39.33 -11.28
CA HIS A 145 12.23 38.75 -11.70
C HIS A 145 12.07 37.31 -12.22
N LEU A 146 11.23 36.49 -11.58
CA LEU A 146 10.92 35.14 -12.05
C LEU A 146 10.24 35.14 -13.41
N ALA A 147 9.30 36.07 -13.63
CA ALA A 147 8.67 36.27 -14.93
C ALA A 147 9.69 36.68 -16.01
N THR A 148 10.62 37.58 -15.67
CA THR A 148 11.71 38.01 -16.58
C THR A 148 12.61 36.84 -17.00
N LEU A 149 12.83 35.87 -16.11
CA LEU A 149 13.63 34.68 -16.40
C LEU A 149 12.83 33.54 -17.06
N GLY A 150 11.50 33.60 -17.02
CA GLY A 150 10.62 32.53 -17.51
C GLY A 150 10.51 31.34 -16.55
N LEU A 151 10.60 31.59 -15.24
CA LEU A 151 10.62 30.55 -14.20
C LEU A 151 9.28 30.36 -13.48
N SER A 152 8.27 31.15 -13.79
CA SER A 152 6.97 31.15 -13.09
C SER A 152 6.31 29.77 -13.06
N ASP A 153 6.30 29.06 -14.19
CA ASP A 153 5.68 27.73 -14.30
C ASP A 153 6.42 26.69 -13.47
N SER A 154 7.76 26.75 -13.45
CA SER A 154 8.59 25.86 -12.64
C SER A 154 8.40 26.09 -11.13
N VAL A 155 8.19 27.35 -10.71
CA VAL A 155 7.86 27.68 -9.31
C VAL A 155 6.47 27.16 -8.93
N SER A 156 5.49 27.32 -9.81
CA SER A 156 4.14 26.76 -9.62
C SER A 156 4.17 25.24 -9.49
N LEU A 157 4.89 24.57 -10.38
CA LEU A 157 5.05 23.12 -10.35
C LEU A 157 5.76 22.64 -9.08
N LEU A 158 6.82 23.33 -8.62
CA LEU A 158 7.49 23.00 -7.37
C LEU A 158 6.53 23.08 -6.17
N SER A 159 5.68 24.12 -6.13
CA SER A 159 4.65 24.25 -5.09
C SER A 159 3.66 23.09 -5.10
N GLN A 160 3.20 22.68 -6.28
CA GLN A 160 2.30 21.55 -6.44
C GLN A 160 2.94 20.24 -5.97
N VAL A 161 4.13 19.91 -6.50
CA VAL A 161 4.83 18.65 -6.18
C VAL A 161 5.19 18.57 -4.69
N ASN A 162 5.58 19.69 -4.06
CA ASN A 162 5.84 19.69 -2.62
C ASN A 162 4.58 19.46 -1.78
N THR A 163 3.44 20.01 -2.22
CA THR A 163 2.14 19.77 -1.56
C THR A 163 1.75 18.30 -1.68
N ASP A 164 1.85 17.74 -2.89
CA ASP A 164 1.53 16.33 -3.15
C ASP A 164 2.42 15.38 -2.32
N PHE A 165 3.71 15.72 -2.18
CA PHE A 165 4.64 14.98 -1.33
C PHE A 165 4.21 14.98 0.14
N GLU A 166 3.87 16.15 0.69
CA GLU A 166 3.44 16.26 2.09
C GLU A 166 2.13 15.51 2.37
N THR A 167 1.17 15.55 1.44
CA THR A 167 -0.06 14.75 1.53
C THR A 167 0.26 13.26 1.59
N GLN A 168 1.08 12.75 0.65
CA GLN A 168 1.43 11.33 0.62
C GLN A 168 2.25 10.89 1.85
N MET A 169 3.10 11.79 2.37
CA MET A 169 3.84 11.52 3.60
C MET A 169 2.91 11.43 4.83
N GLY A 170 1.89 12.29 4.89
CA GLY A 170 0.84 12.25 5.91
C GLY A 170 0.04 10.94 5.87
N ASP A 171 -0.43 10.55 4.68
CA ASP A 171 -1.18 9.30 4.47
C ASP A 171 -0.36 8.07 4.89
N ARG A 172 0.93 8.04 4.57
CA ARG A 172 1.84 6.97 4.99
C ARG A 172 1.97 6.90 6.51
N MET A 173 2.10 8.05 7.19
CA MET A 173 2.21 8.08 8.66
C MET A 173 0.92 7.60 9.33
N GLN A 174 -0.24 7.97 8.80
CA GLN A 174 -1.53 7.52 9.30
C GLN A 174 -1.71 6.01 9.08
N GLY A 175 -1.32 5.49 7.92
CA GLY A 175 -1.29 4.06 7.64
C GLY A 175 -0.35 3.28 8.56
N GLN A 176 0.87 3.78 8.82
CA GLN A 176 1.82 3.11 9.71
C GLN A 176 1.37 3.10 11.19
N ALA A 177 0.66 4.13 11.65
CA ALA A 177 0.13 4.18 13.01
C ALA A 177 -0.93 3.09 13.24
N THR A 178 -1.72 2.73 12.21
CA THR A 178 -2.72 1.66 12.30
C THR A 178 -2.13 0.24 12.14
N THR A 179 -0.92 0.09 11.59
CA THR A 179 -0.25 -1.21 11.35
C THR A 179 0.55 -1.76 12.54
N SER A 180 0.82 -0.97 13.58
CA SER A 180 1.79 -1.33 14.64
C SER A 180 1.38 -2.49 15.57
N VAL A 181 0.30 -3.22 15.26
CA VAL A 181 -0.18 -4.35 16.05
C VAL A 181 -0.19 -5.63 15.19
N SER A 182 0.87 -6.43 15.35
CA SER A 182 1.07 -7.80 14.83
C SER A 182 1.50 -7.96 13.36
N ASN A 183 2.61 -8.67 13.13
CA ASN A 183 3.08 -8.99 11.78
C ASN A 183 2.19 -10.07 11.15
N ALA A 184 2.01 -10.04 9.82
CA ALA A 184 1.13 -10.98 9.11
C ALA A 184 1.43 -12.46 9.38
N LYS A 185 2.69 -12.81 9.72
CA LYS A 185 3.08 -14.20 9.97
C LYS A 185 2.47 -14.73 11.26
N ASP A 186 2.50 -13.93 12.32
CA ASP A 186 1.96 -14.32 13.63
C ASP A 186 0.43 -14.40 13.58
N ILE A 187 -0.22 -13.45 12.91
CA ILE A 187 -1.68 -13.48 12.70
C ILE A 187 -2.06 -14.72 11.88
N ARG A 188 -1.34 -15.03 10.78
CA ARG A 188 -1.60 -16.25 9.98
C ARG A 188 -1.46 -17.51 10.81
N LYS A 189 -0.47 -17.60 11.69
CA LYS A 189 -0.30 -18.76 12.57
C LYS A 189 -1.51 -18.97 13.49
N GLN A 190 -1.97 -17.90 14.15
CA GLN A 190 -3.16 -17.94 15.00
C GLN A 190 -4.42 -18.28 14.19
N THR A 191 -4.53 -17.72 12.99
CA THR A 191 -5.68 -17.91 12.11
C THR A 191 -5.75 -19.34 11.54
N ASP A 192 -4.59 -19.96 11.26
CA ASP A 192 -4.52 -21.37 10.85
C ASP A 192 -5.08 -22.29 11.95
N GLU A 193 -4.69 -22.06 13.21
CA GLU A 193 -5.19 -22.83 14.36
C GLU A 193 -6.71 -22.68 14.55
N GLN A 194 -7.24 -21.46 14.37
CA GLN A 194 -8.67 -21.18 14.42
C GLN A 194 -9.45 -21.88 13.30
N PHE A 195 -8.93 -21.80 12.06
CA PHE A 195 -9.54 -22.44 10.90
C PHE A 195 -9.57 -23.96 11.06
N ASP A 196 -8.48 -24.58 11.51
CA ASP A 196 -8.42 -26.02 11.77
C ASP A 196 -9.43 -26.46 12.83
N GLY A 197 -9.55 -25.68 13.92
CA GLY A 197 -10.55 -25.91 14.96
C GLY A 197 -11.99 -25.84 14.45
N ILE A 198 -12.30 -24.85 13.60
CA ILE A 198 -13.61 -24.69 12.97
C ILE A 198 -13.92 -25.84 12.01
N ALA A 199 -12.99 -26.20 11.13
CA ALA A 199 -13.16 -27.29 10.19
C ALA A 199 -13.39 -28.62 10.91
N LEU A 200 -12.65 -28.88 11.99
CA LEU A 200 -12.82 -30.08 12.80
C LEU A 200 -14.20 -30.14 13.47
N ARG A 201 -14.66 -29.04 14.07
CA ARG A 201 -15.98 -28.96 14.71
C ARG A 201 -17.11 -29.16 13.71
N ALA A 202 -17.06 -28.46 12.57
CA ALA A 202 -18.05 -28.59 11.51
C ALA A 202 -18.08 -30.02 10.91
N GLN A 203 -16.92 -30.65 10.69
CA GLN A 203 -16.83 -32.05 10.26
C GLN A 203 -17.44 -32.99 11.30
N SER A 204 -17.10 -32.79 12.58
CA SER A 204 -17.57 -33.65 13.67
C SER A 204 -19.09 -33.54 13.82
N GLN A 205 -19.63 -32.32 13.77
CA GLN A 205 -21.06 -32.07 13.80
C GLN A 205 -21.78 -32.75 12.62
N ASN A 206 -21.24 -32.63 11.40
CA ASN A 206 -21.83 -33.26 10.22
C ASN A 206 -21.81 -34.80 10.28
N VAL A 207 -20.90 -35.40 11.06
CA VAL A 207 -20.83 -36.86 11.26
C VAL A 207 -21.76 -37.31 12.38
N VAL A 208 -21.76 -36.60 13.51
CA VAL A 208 -22.50 -36.97 14.73
C VAL A 208 -23.99 -36.64 14.61
N ALA A 209 -24.33 -35.46 14.11
CA ALA A 209 -25.69 -34.95 13.99
C ALA A 209 -25.86 -34.16 12.67
N PRO A 210 -25.99 -34.86 11.52
CA PRO A 210 -26.04 -34.24 10.21
C PRO A 210 -27.26 -33.32 10.09
N SER A 211 -27.05 -32.16 9.49
CA SER A 211 -28.09 -31.17 9.18
C SER A 211 -27.89 -30.63 7.77
N SER A 212 -28.93 -30.04 7.20
CA SER A 212 -28.83 -29.38 5.88
C SER A 212 -27.73 -28.33 5.85
N GLU A 213 -27.54 -27.59 6.95
CA GLU A 213 -26.52 -26.54 7.07
C GLU A 213 -25.11 -27.11 7.13
N SER A 214 -24.88 -28.15 7.94
CA SER A 214 -23.57 -28.79 8.09
C SER A 214 -23.14 -29.55 6.82
N GLU A 215 -24.08 -30.23 6.14
CA GLU A 215 -23.83 -30.88 4.85
C GLU A 215 -23.51 -29.85 3.74
N THR A 216 -24.27 -28.75 3.71
CA THR A 216 -24.05 -27.65 2.75
C THR A 216 -22.71 -26.96 3.00
N PHE A 217 -22.35 -26.72 4.26
CA PHE A 217 -21.08 -26.13 4.64
C PHE A 217 -19.90 -26.99 4.18
N VAL A 218 -19.90 -28.29 4.50
CA VAL A 218 -18.83 -29.22 4.10
C VAL A 218 -18.70 -29.27 2.58
N THR A 219 -19.83 -29.30 1.85
CA THR A 219 -19.84 -29.32 0.38
C THR A 219 -19.23 -28.05 -0.21
N HIS A 220 -19.66 -26.88 0.28
CA HIS A 220 -19.15 -25.60 -0.23
C HIS A 220 -17.70 -25.34 0.17
N LEU A 221 -17.29 -25.73 1.39
CA LEU A 221 -15.91 -25.60 1.83
C LEU A 221 -14.98 -26.48 0.96
N ASN A 222 -15.41 -27.71 0.64
CA ASN A 222 -14.66 -28.57 -0.27
C ASN A 222 -14.51 -27.97 -1.68
N LYS A 223 -15.59 -27.37 -2.20
CA LYS A 223 -15.54 -26.67 -3.48
C LYS A 223 -14.59 -25.47 -3.44
N LEU A 224 -14.66 -24.65 -2.39
CA LEU A 224 -13.76 -23.51 -2.20
C LEU A 224 -12.28 -23.94 -2.15
N ILE A 225 -11.99 -25.06 -1.48
CA ILE A 225 -10.64 -25.66 -1.44
C ILE A 225 -10.18 -26.08 -2.84
N ASP A 226 -11.03 -26.77 -3.60
CA ASP A 226 -10.70 -27.19 -4.97
C ASP A 226 -10.42 -25.99 -5.87
N ASP A 227 -11.29 -24.97 -5.83
CA ASP A 227 -11.15 -23.75 -6.63
C ASP A 227 -9.85 -23.00 -6.29
N THR A 228 -9.52 -22.91 -5.00
CA THR A 228 -8.28 -22.28 -4.51
C THR A 228 -7.04 -23.05 -4.98
N LEU A 229 -7.07 -24.38 -4.92
CA LEU A 229 -5.98 -25.23 -5.40
C LEU A 229 -5.81 -25.13 -6.92
N LEU A 230 -6.90 -25.07 -7.69
CA LEU A 230 -6.86 -24.88 -9.14
C LEU A 230 -6.26 -23.51 -9.52
N ALA A 231 -6.68 -22.43 -8.87
CA ALA A 231 -6.13 -21.08 -9.08
C ALA A 231 -4.64 -20.99 -8.73
N SER A 232 -4.18 -21.73 -7.71
CA SER A 232 -2.75 -21.77 -7.37
C SER A 232 -1.89 -22.48 -8.45
N LYS A 233 -2.45 -23.51 -9.10
CA LYS A 233 -1.77 -24.27 -10.17
C LYS A 233 -1.67 -23.47 -11.46
N SER A 234 -2.73 -22.76 -11.86
CA SER A 234 -2.71 -21.94 -13.09
C SER A 234 -1.66 -20.83 -13.00
N THR A 235 -1.58 -20.13 -11.87
CA THR A 235 -0.58 -19.06 -11.64
C THR A 235 0.86 -19.58 -11.74
N THR A 236 1.12 -20.82 -11.31
CA THR A 236 2.45 -21.47 -11.37
C THR A 236 2.82 -21.90 -12.80
N SER A 237 1.84 -22.28 -13.62
CA SER A 237 2.07 -22.64 -15.02
C SER A 237 2.36 -21.41 -15.89
N THR A 238 1.70 -20.28 -15.64
CA THR A 238 1.93 -19.03 -16.38
C THR A 238 3.30 -18.42 -16.09
N SER A 239 3.79 -18.49 -14.84
CA SER A 239 5.13 -17.99 -14.49
C SER A 239 6.25 -18.80 -15.14
N LYS A 240 6.09 -20.14 -15.20
CA LYS A 240 7.07 -21.03 -15.87
C LYS A 240 7.13 -20.85 -17.38
N LEU A 241 6.00 -20.51 -18.02
CA LEU A 241 5.97 -20.21 -19.45
C LEU A 241 6.68 -18.88 -19.77
N GLN A 242 6.53 -17.87 -18.91
CA GLN A 242 7.21 -16.58 -19.08
C GLN A 242 8.73 -16.66 -18.87
N GLU A 243 9.21 -17.51 -17.95
CA GLU A 243 10.65 -17.79 -17.78
C GLU A 243 11.24 -18.57 -18.96
N GLN A 244 10.47 -19.41 -19.66
CA GLN A 244 10.95 -20.18 -20.81
C GLN A 244 10.92 -19.41 -22.14
N THR A 245 10.11 -18.36 -22.26
CA THR A 245 10.05 -17.52 -23.47
C THR A 245 10.94 -16.26 -23.38
N GLY A 246 11.70 -16.11 -22.29
CA GLY A 246 12.53 -14.94 -22.02
C GLY A 246 14.04 -15.13 -22.23
N ALA A 247 14.48 -16.12 -23.03
CA ALA A 247 15.87 -16.34 -23.40
C ALA A 247 16.09 -16.10 -24.90
#